data_AF-A0AA36MQI0-F1
#
_entry.id   AF-A0AA36MQI0-F1
#
_cell.length_a   1.000
_cell.length_b   1.000
_cell.length_c   1.000
_cell.angle_alpha   90.00
_cell.angle_beta   90.00
_cell.angle_gamma   90.00
#
_symmetry.space_group_name_H-M   'P 1'
#
loop_
_entity.id
_entity.type
_entity.pdbx_description
1 polymer ?
#
loop_
_entity_poly.entity_id
_entity_poly.type
_entity_poly.pdbx_seq_one_letter_code
_entity_poly.pdbx_strand_id
1 'polypeptide(L)'
;MDYCKTGRARRHFIFQPCACAALWRVSLQLNLPALARKLAIWIGLSVTTRSGEQSRSSLLDVPVAGEDAILGRVLERAAEDAEWLAVARVLLSVGASGTSMCHGVPLYLFAQDQADKKVRGFNELLAPLLARIGQDVDQWQQPTALLEDRTAECPICFETLWTATPTAFVKLLEGSGESIFHVICAHFFCFDCASQQYMKQQSQQVAEYFCPICRAQAHEVMPMPDIAVNPRLWFQFLDMNQSGQVDQNVAVQALEAMLPIDTERLHDALHDSECGVRWAQGQISELHFWMPGGLLEWVRAHQHDLERAKDRGKAPRLEGDLQDWLRHWDRERRGELDKGQVLRALCEATRISSLETARIQKLKDGIKEIWSEYAVSAGLTRQHCRNGSVAARLQKLAEEVS
;
A
#
# COMPACT_ATOMS: atom_id res chain seq x y z
N MET A 1 30.45 1.57 34.12
CA MET A 1 29.14 1.01 33.72
C MET A 1 29.02 -0.35 34.38
N ASP A 2 28.25 -0.45 35.45
CA ASP A 2 28.02 -1.72 36.13
C ASP A 2 27.35 -2.72 35.18
N TYR A 3 27.88 -3.94 35.17
CA TYR A 3 27.43 -5.03 34.29
C TYR A 3 25.98 -5.42 34.64
N CYS A 4 25.00 -4.89 33.91
CA CYS A 4 23.60 -5.27 34.08
C CYS A 4 23.43 -6.75 33.70
N LYS A 5 23.40 -7.65 34.69
CA LYS A 5 23.30 -9.11 34.51
C LYS A 5 22.14 -9.56 33.60
N THR A 6 21.08 -8.76 33.48
CA THR A 6 19.89 -9.08 32.68
C THR A 6 19.88 -8.43 31.29
N GLY A 7 20.86 -7.56 30.99
CA GLY A 7 20.88 -6.75 29.77
C GLY A 7 19.70 -5.79 29.62
N ARG A 8 18.83 -5.65 30.63
CA ARG A 8 17.59 -4.85 30.56
C ARG A 8 17.88 -3.35 30.45
N ALA A 9 18.81 -2.84 31.25
CA ALA A 9 19.22 -1.43 31.18
C ALA A 9 19.86 -1.09 29.82
N ARG A 10 20.64 -2.03 29.26
CA ARG A 10 21.24 -1.88 27.93
C ARG A 10 20.19 -1.85 26.83
N ARG A 11 19.21 -2.76 26.88
CA ARG A 11 18.03 -2.75 26.00
C ARG A 11 17.32 -1.41 26.09
N HIS A 12 16.94 -1.02 27.29
CA HIS A 12 16.21 0.23 27.51
C HIS A 12 16.96 1.45 26.99
N PHE A 13 18.28 1.52 27.19
CA PHE A 13 19.11 2.60 26.66
C PHE A 13 19.10 2.63 25.14
N ILE A 14 19.28 1.50 24.46
CA ILE A 14 19.38 1.48 23.00
C ILE A 14 18.01 1.68 22.33
N PHE A 15 16.91 1.33 23.01
CA PHE A 15 15.56 1.65 22.53
C PHE A 15 15.14 3.10 22.79
N GLN A 16 16.01 3.94 23.38
CA GLN A 16 15.80 5.39 23.34
C GLN A 16 16.05 5.88 21.91
N PRO A 17 15.11 6.59 21.26
CA PRO A 17 15.26 7.05 19.88
C PRO A 17 16.58 7.79 19.60
N CYS A 18 17.01 8.66 20.52
CA CYS A 18 18.27 9.40 20.41
C CYS A 18 19.51 8.49 20.43
N ALA A 19 19.51 7.45 21.28
CA ALA A 19 20.61 6.50 21.38
C ALA A 19 20.66 5.58 20.16
N CYS A 20 19.50 5.10 19.71
CA CYS A 20 19.37 4.32 18.48
C CYS A 20 19.87 5.10 17.26
N ALA A 21 19.42 6.35 17.10
CA ALA A 21 19.87 7.25 16.04
C ALA A 21 21.39 7.47 16.11
N ALA A 22 21.97 7.69 17.30
CA ALA A 22 23.41 7.86 17.45
C ALA A 22 24.19 6.60 17.04
N LEU A 23 23.72 5.40 17.41
CA LEU A 23 24.34 4.14 17.00
C LEU A 23 24.26 3.93 15.48
N TRP A 24 23.14 4.31 14.86
CA TRP A 24 23.00 4.31 13.41
C TRP A 24 23.98 5.26 12.72
N ARG A 25 24.10 6.51 13.21
CA ARG A 25 25.08 7.48 12.69
C ARG A 25 26.49 6.94 12.77
N VAL A 26 26.90 6.43 13.93
CA VAL A 26 28.24 5.86 14.13
C VAL A 26 28.47 4.69 13.18
N SER A 27 27.49 3.81 13.02
CA SER A 27 27.61 2.66 12.11
C SER A 27 27.79 3.09 10.65
N LEU A 28 27.04 4.10 10.18
CA LEU A 28 27.14 4.64 8.82
C LEU A 28 28.43 5.45 8.59
N GLN A 29 28.86 6.23 9.59
CA GLN A 29 30.06 7.08 9.48
C GLN A 29 31.35 6.25 9.49
N LEU A 30 31.41 5.20 10.32
CA LEU A 30 32.58 4.34 10.46
C LEU A 30 32.56 3.11 9.54
N ASN A 31 31.61 3.04 8.60
CA ASN A 31 31.38 1.91 7.69
C ASN A 31 31.32 0.54 8.42
N LEU A 32 30.40 0.40 9.38
CA LEU A 32 30.26 -0.79 10.22
C LEU A 32 28.97 -1.58 9.92
N PRO A 33 28.83 -2.24 8.75
CA PRO A 33 27.62 -2.97 8.36
C PRO A 33 27.28 -4.10 9.34
N ALA A 34 28.28 -4.77 9.94
CA ALA A 34 28.07 -5.81 10.93
C ALA A 34 27.41 -5.30 12.23
N LEU A 35 27.74 -4.07 12.68
CA LEU A 35 27.12 -3.44 13.84
C LEU A 35 25.68 -3.02 13.51
N ALA A 36 25.50 -2.36 12.37
CA ALA A 36 24.21 -1.96 11.83
C ALA A 36 23.24 -3.16 11.72
N ARG A 37 23.70 -4.28 11.16
CA ARG A 37 22.91 -5.51 11.05
C ARG A 37 22.47 -6.03 12.42
N LYS A 38 23.39 -6.09 13.39
CA LYS A 38 23.07 -6.52 14.76
C LYS A 38 22.06 -5.58 15.42
N LEU A 39 22.18 -4.27 15.20
CA LEU A 39 21.24 -3.28 15.70
C LEU A 39 19.83 -3.51 15.11
N ALA A 40 19.72 -3.68 13.79
CA ALA A 40 18.44 -3.96 13.13
C ALA A 40 17.78 -5.24 13.64
N ILE A 41 18.53 -6.35 13.74
CA ILE A 41 18.02 -7.62 14.31
C ILE A 41 17.51 -7.39 15.73
N TRP A 42 18.25 -6.64 16.54
CA TRP A 42 17.89 -6.46 17.93
C TRP A 42 16.66 -5.58 18.11
N ILE A 43 16.49 -4.53 17.29
CA ILE A 43 15.24 -3.77 17.20
C ILE A 43 14.09 -4.70 16.83
N GLY A 44 14.27 -5.52 15.78
CA GLY A 44 13.26 -6.48 15.34
C GLY A 44 12.85 -7.50 16.40
N LEU A 45 13.78 -7.96 17.24
CA LEU A 45 13.53 -8.95 18.29
C LEU A 45 13.00 -8.37 19.61
N SER A 46 13.25 -7.09 19.89
CA SER A 46 13.01 -6.54 21.24
C SER A 46 11.63 -5.93 21.42
N VAL A 47 10.88 -5.76 20.33
CA VAL A 47 9.53 -5.24 20.35
C VAL A 47 8.55 -6.41 20.45
N THR A 48 8.44 -6.99 21.65
CA THR A 48 7.43 -8.02 21.97
C THR A 48 6.40 -7.54 22.99
N THR A 49 6.46 -6.28 23.42
CA THR A 49 5.52 -5.71 24.39
C THR A 49 4.36 -5.01 23.70
N ARG A 50 3.14 -5.14 24.25
CA ARG A 50 1.84 -4.72 23.70
C ARG A 50 1.75 -3.29 23.11
N SER A 51 2.57 -2.34 23.55
CA SER A 51 2.62 -0.95 23.02
C SER A 51 3.74 -0.72 21.98
N GLY A 52 4.28 -1.79 21.39
CA GLY A 52 5.62 -1.79 20.82
C GLY A 52 5.75 -1.46 19.33
N GLU A 53 4.76 -1.75 18.48
CA GLU A 53 4.97 -1.64 17.02
C GLU A 53 5.20 -0.20 16.56
N GLN A 54 4.47 0.78 17.11
CA GLN A 54 4.78 2.21 16.92
C GLN A 54 6.17 2.58 17.45
N SER A 55 6.67 1.89 18.48
CA SER A 55 8.05 2.05 18.93
C SER A 55 9.06 1.38 17.98
N ARG A 56 8.65 0.39 17.18
CA ARG A 56 9.54 -0.32 16.26
C ARG A 56 9.79 0.48 15.00
N SER A 57 8.72 0.87 14.29
CA SER A 57 8.84 1.69 13.09
C SER A 57 9.53 3.02 13.44
N SER A 58 9.19 3.67 14.56
CA SER A 58 9.90 4.90 14.96
C SER A 58 11.40 4.74 15.24
N LEU A 59 11.88 3.53 15.55
CA LEU A 59 13.31 3.21 15.68
C LEU A 59 13.96 2.76 14.37
N LEU A 60 13.20 2.11 13.48
CA LEU A 60 13.63 1.64 12.16
C LEU A 60 13.53 2.70 11.06
N ASP A 61 12.77 3.76 11.30
CA ASP A 61 12.56 4.89 10.40
C ASP A 61 13.08 6.19 11.05
N VAL A 62 13.94 6.07 12.06
CA VAL A 62 14.52 7.22 12.76
C VAL A 62 15.36 8.05 11.77
N PRO A 63 15.19 9.39 11.72
CA PRO A 63 15.99 10.24 10.84
C PRO A 63 17.43 10.31 11.36
N VAL A 64 18.39 10.00 10.50
CA VAL A 64 19.80 9.85 10.89
C VAL A 64 20.65 11.06 10.48
N ALA A 65 20.29 11.77 9.42
CA ALA A 65 20.87 13.06 9.02
C ALA A 65 19.94 13.76 8.01
N GLY A 66 19.36 14.90 8.40
CA GLY A 66 18.32 15.56 7.60
C GLY A 66 16.99 14.80 7.65
N GLU A 67 16.31 14.71 6.50
CA GLU A 67 14.98 14.11 6.37
C GLU A 67 15.01 12.63 5.94
N ASP A 68 16.18 12.10 5.56
CA ASP A 68 16.27 10.71 5.09
C ASP A 68 16.15 9.71 6.25
N ALA A 69 15.27 8.74 6.07
CA ALA A 69 15.18 7.57 6.95
C ALA A 69 16.45 6.72 6.88
N ILE A 70 16.74 5.96 7.94
CA ILE A 70 17.92 5.09 8.01
C ILE A 70 18.00 4.11 6.83
N LEU A 71 16.88 3.56 6.36
CA LEU A 71 16.89 2.64 5.22
C LEU A 71 17.44 3.32 3.96
N GLY A 72 17.11 4.60 3.72
CA GLY A 72 17.67 5.37 2.60
C GLY A 72 19.18 5.53 2.67
N ARG A 73 19.71 5.86 3.85
CA ARG A 73 21.16 5.93 4.06
C ARG A 73 21.86 4.57 3.95
N VAL A 74 21.20 3.50 4.37
CA VAL A 74 21.71 2.13 4.19
C VAL A 74 21.76 1.74 2.71
N LEU A 75 20.74 2.09 1.92
CA LEU A 75 20.75 1.84 0.48
C LEU A 75 21.80 2.69 -0.26
N GLU A 76 21.98 3.94 0.15
CA GLU A 76 23.08 4.79 -0.34
C GLU A 76 24.44 4.11 -0.12
N ARG A 77 24.71 3.64 1.11
CA ARG A 77 25.93 2.87 1.41
C ARG A 77 26.02 1.56 0.64
N ALA A 78 24.88 0.89 0.41
CA ALA A 78 24.84 -0.36 -0.33
C ALA A 78 25.22 -0.22 -1.81
N ALA A 79 25.08 0.97 -2.39
CA ALA A 79 25.57 1.27 -3.74
C ALA A 79 27.11 1.31 -3.80
N GLU A 80 27.77 1.63 -2.68
CA GLU A 80 29.24 1.70 -2.55
C GLU A 80 29.83 0.38 -2.03
N ASP A 81 29.14 -0.27 -1.09
CA ASP A 81 29.60 -1.45 -0.36
C ASP A 81 28.46 -2.47 -0.19
N ALA A 82 28.61 -3.60 -0.89
CA ALA A 82 27.60 -4.66 -0.94
C ALA A 82 27.29 -5.31 0.42
N GLU A 83 28.12 -5.16 1.46
CA GLU A 83 27.80 -5.67 2.80
C GLU A 83 26.57 -4.98 3.39
N TRP A 84 26.32 -3.72 3.02
CA TRP A 84 25.14 -2.97 3.48
C TRP A 84 23.82 -3.48 2.87
N LEU A 85 23.85 -4.22 1.77
CA LEU A 85 22.65 -4.88 1.24
C LEU A 85 22.08 -5.89 2.24
N ALA A 86 22.94 -6.59 2.98
CA ALA A 86 22.50 -7.50 4.03
C ALA A 86 21.81 -6.74 5.18
N VAL A 87 22.26 -5.52 5.49
CA VAL A 87 21.62 -4.63 6.46
C VAL A 87 20.24 -4.19 5.95
N ALA A 88 20.15 -3.76 4.69
CA ALA A 88 18.89 -3.33 4.06
C ALA A 88 17.83 -4.46 4.09
N ARG A 89 18.22 -5.70 3.73
CA ARG A 89 17.32 -6.86 3.80
C ARG A 89 16.84 -7.13 5.21
N VAL A 90 17.73 -7.01 6.20
CA VAL A 90 17.33 -7.18 7.60
C VAL A 90 16.35 -6.08 7.99
N LEU A 91 16.64 -4.81 7.72
CA LEU A 91 15.75 -3.68 7.99
C LEU A 91 14.35 -3.90 7.39
N LEU A 92 14.27 -4.26 6.10
CA LEU A 92 13.01 -4.57 5.43
C LEU A 92 12.32 -5.77 6.07
N SER A 93 13.04 -6.85 6.39
CA SER A 93 12.45 -8.02 7.06
C SER A 93 11.92 -7.69 8.46
N VAL A 94 12.54 -6.71 9.13
CA VAL A 94 12.12 -6.25 10.44
C VAL A 94 11.13 -5.09 10.38
N GLY A 95 10.62 -4.70 9.21
CA GLY A 95 9.54 -3.71 9.11
C GLY A 95 9.99 -2.26 9.12
N ALA A 96 11.17 -1.97 8.55
CA ALA A 96 11.47 -0.62 8.11
C ALA A 96 10.56 -0.25 6.93
N SER A 97 10.12 1.01 6.86
CA SER A 97 9.19 1.47 5.84
C SER A 97 9.81 1.43 4.44
N GLY A 98 9.06 0.91 3.47
CA GLY A 98 9.42 0.94 2.05
C GLY A 98 9.16 2.28 1.37
N THR A 99 8.42 3.20 2.01
CA THR A 99 7.99 4.48 1.42
C THR A 99 8.87 5.66 1.82
N SER A 100 10.07 5.40 2.34
CA SER A 100 11.04 6.46 2.62
C SER A 100 11.66 7.03 1.32
N MET A 101 12.49 8.05 1.49
CA MET A 101 13.24 8.70 0.41
C MET A 101 14.75 8.50 0.60
N CYS A 102 15.49 8.61 -0.50
CA CYS A 102 16.95 8.71 -0.55
C CYS A 102 17.30 9.85 -1.51
N HIS A 103 17.91 10.92 -1.01
CA HIS A 103 18.23 12.13 -1.81
C HIS A 103 17.01 12.75 -2.51
N GLY A 104 15.85 12.71 -1.84
CA GLY A 104 14.60 13.20 -2.42
C GLY A 104 14.00 12.29 -3.51
N VAL A 105 14.53 11.09 -3.71
CA VAL A 105 13.99 10.06 -4.61
C VAL A 105 13.37 8.92 -3.80
N PRO A 106 12.19 8.39 -4.16
CA PRO A 106 11.60 7.22 -3.51
C PRO A 106 12.56 6.02 -3.50
N LEU A 107 12.65 5.29 -2.38
CA LEU A 107 13.62 4.19 -2.23
C LEU A 107 13.53 3.13 -3.31
N TYR A 108 12.31 2.80 -3.76
CA TYR A 108 12.13 1.83 -4.83
C TYR A 108 12.77 2.31 -6.14
N LEU A 109 12.56 3.56 -6.52
CA LEU A 109 13.16 4.14 -7.73
C LEU A 109 14.69 4.21 -7.63
N PHE A 110 15.21 4.59 -6.47
CA PHE A 110 16.64 4.55 -6.21
C PHE A 110 17.19 3.13 -6.40
N ALA A 111 16.56 2.12 -5.77
CA ALA A 111 16.98 0.74 -5.89
C ALA A 111 16.88 0.19 -7.32
N GLN A 112 15.85 0.61 -8.06
CA GLN A 112 15.67 0.25 -9.46
C GLN A 112 16.76 0.85 -10.35
N ASP A 113 17.10 2.14 -10.19
CA ASP A 113 18.20 2.77 -10.91
C ASP A 113 19.54 2.06 -10.66
N GLN A 114 19.80 1.64 -9.41
CA GLN A 114 20.98 0.84 -9.10
C GLN A 114 20.94 -0.55 -9.74
N ALA A 115 19.77 -1.19 -9.80
CA ALA A 115 19.58 -2.47 -10.49
C ALA A 115 19.80 -2.35 -12.00
N ASP A 116 19.28 -1.29 -12.64
CA ASP A 116 19.45 -0.97 -14.06
C ASP A 116 20.94 -0.74 -14.39
N LYS A 117 21.68 -0.11 -13.47
CA LYS A 117 23.16 0.03 -13.51
C LYS A 117 23.93 -1.27 -13.23
N LYS A 118 23.22 -2.39 -13.04
CA LYS A 118 23.78 -3.72 -12.72
C LYS A 118 24.59 -3.75 -11.43
N VAL A 119 24.28 -2.88 -10.46
CA VAL A 119 24.88 -2.95 -9.12
C VAL A 119 24.37 -4.24 -8.44
N ARG A 120 25.31 -5.08 -8.02
CA ARG A 120 25.01 -6.44 -7.54
C ARG A 120 24.02 -6.39 -6.37
N GLY A 121 22.99 -7.25 -6.42
CA GLY A 121 22.08 -7.51 -5.31
C GLY A 121 20.93 -6.50 -5.11
N PHE A 122 20.90 -5.38 -5.85
CA PHE A 122 19.76 -4.45 -5.83
C PHE A 122 18.50 -5.03 -6.48
N ASN A 123 18.63 -5.84 -7.52
CA ASN A 123 17.49 -6.53 -8.12
C ASN A 123 16.73 -7.40 -7.10
N GLU A 124 17.46 -8.00 -6.15
CA GLU A 124 16.87 -8.82 -5.07
C GLU A 124 16.17 -7.96 -3.98
N LEU A 125 16.35 -6.64 -3.98
CA LEU A 125 15.70 -5.72 -3.04
C LEU A 125 14.38 -5.15 -3.59
N LEU A 126 14.15 -5.19 -4.91
CA LEU A 126 12.97 -4.57 -5.52
C LEU A 126 11.67 -5.18 -4.99
N ALA A 127 11.57 -6.51 -4.98
CA ALA A 127 10.37 -7.19 -4.48
C ALA A 127 10.13 -6.95 -2.97
N PRO A 128 11.11 -7.07 -2.06
CA PRO A 128 10.94 -6.69 -0.66
C PRO A 128 10.55 -5.22 -0.42
N LEU A 129 11.11 -4.28 -1.18
CA LEU A 129 10.74 -2.86 -1.10
C LEU A 129 9.28 -2.67 -1.52
N LEU A 130 8.90 -3.21 -2.68
CA LEU A 130 7.55 -3.11 -3.21
C LEU A 130 6.51 -3.82 -2.34
N ALA A 131 6.89 -4.91 -1.69
CA ALA A 131 6.05 -5.59 -0.71
C ALA A 131 5.75 -4.68 0.50
N ARG A 132 6.69 -3.81 0.91
CA ARG A 132 6.51 -2.89 2.04
C ARG A 132 5.67 -1.66 1.72
N ILE A 133 5.67 -1.19 0.47
CA ILE A 133 4.83 -0.08 0.04
C ILE A 133 3.35 -0.42 0.35
N GLY A 134 2.67 0.48 1.05
CA GLY A 134 1.27 0.32 1.44
C GLY A 134 1.00 -0.55 2.69
N GLN A 135 2.00 -1.26 3.24
CA GLN A 135 1.78 -2.14 4.41
C GLN A 135 1.63 -1.37 5.72
N ASP A 136 2.38 -0.27 5.85
CA ASP A 136 2.51 0.50 7.09
C ASP A 136 1.61 1.76 7.09
N VAL A 137 0.63 1.80 6.17
CA VAL A 137 -0.34 2.88 6.10
C VAL A 137 -1.19 2.89 7.37
N ASP A 138 -1.18 4.02 8.08
CA ASP A 138 -2.02 4.25 9.25
C ASP A 138 -3.49 4.23 8.84
N GLN A 139 -4.17 3.11 9.14
CA GLN A 139 -5.56 2.87 8.80
C GLN A 139 -6.52 3.87 9.45
N TRP A 140 -6.10 4.54 10.53
CA TRP A 140 -6.88 5.61 11.12
C TRP A 140 -6.83 6.88 10.27
N GLN A 141 -5.69 7.18 9.64
CA GLN A 141 -5.57 8.33 8.75
C GLN A 141 -6.13 8.00 7.36
N GLN A 142 -5.69 6.89 6.80
CA GLN A 142 -5.99 6.42 5.45
C GLN A 142 -6.60 5.01 5.51
N PRO A 143 -7.92 4.90 5.78
CA PRO A 143 -8.60 3.60 5.79
C PRO A 143 -8.58 2.98 4.40
N THR A 144 -8.51 1.65 4.33
CA THR A 144 -8.36 0.90 3.06
C THR A 144 -9.54 -0.04 2.73
N ALA A 145 -10.69 0.18 3.36
CA ALA A 145 -11.88 -0.66 3.15
C ALA A 145 -12.54 -0.35 1.80
N LEU A 146 -12.38 -1.24 0.82
CA LEU A 146 -13.14 -1.21 -0.44
C LEU A 146 -14.37 -2.11 -0.37
N LEU A 147 -15.34 -1.85 -1.24
CA LEU A 147 -16.58 -2.61 -1.33
C LEU A 147 -16.76 -3.10 -2.76
N GLU A 148 -17.13 -4.38 -2.88
CA GLU A 148 -17.46 -5.02 -4.16
C GLU A 148 -18.88 -4.64 -4.61
N ASP A 149 -19.18 -3.34 -4.71
CA ASP A 149 -20.47 -2.81 -5.19
C ASP A 149 -20.24 -2.04 -6.49
N ARG A 150 -21.01 -2.34 -7.54
CA ARG A 150 -20.92 -1.67 -8.87
C ARG A 150 -19.48 -1.63 -9.43
N THR A 151 -18.75 -2.72 -9.26
CA THR A 151 -17.39 -2.86 -9.79
C THR A 151 -17.37 -2.83 -11.32
N ALA A 152 -16.28 -2.37 -11.94
CA ALA A 152 -16.18 -2.38 -13.38
C ALA A 152 -16.28 -3.80 -13.98
N GLU A 153 -17.02 -3.88 -15.09
CA GLU A 153 -17.33 -5.11 -15.80
C GLU A 153 -16.79 -5.06 -17.23
N CYS A 154 -16.47 -6.22 -17.79
CA CYS A 154 -16.11 -6.31 -19.19
C CYS A 154 -17.32 -5.94 -20.06
N PRO A 155 -17.20 -5.01 -21.02
CA PRO A 155 -18.34 -4.57 -21.83
C PRO A 155 -18.83 -5.62 -22.84
N ILE A 156 -18.21 -6.81 -22.88
CA ILE A 156 -18.55 -7.90 -23.81
C ILE A 156 -19.28 -9.02 -23.06
N CYS A 157 -18.72 -9.53 -21.96
CA CYS A 157 -19.30 -10.64 -21.19
C CYS A 157 -19.96 -10.23 -19.87
N PHE A 158 -19.81 -8.96 -19.44
CA PHE A 158 -20.28 -8.43 -18.16
C PHE A 158 -19.64 -9.10 -16.91
N GLU A 159 -18.54 -9.83 -17.07
CA GLU A 159 -17.78 -10.33 -15.92
C GLU A 159 -16.98 -9.20 -15.27
N THR A 160 -16.88 -9.26 -13.95
CA THR A 160 -16.10 -8.31 -13.16
C THR A 160 -14.62 -8.33 -13.53
N LEU A 161 -14.06 -7.16 -13.87
CA LEU A 161 -12.71 -7.06 -14.43
C LEU A 161 -11.60 -7.40 -13.44
N TRP A 162 -11.72 -6.99 -12.17
CA TRP A 162 -10.65 -7.17 -11.19
C TRP A 162 -10.35 -8.65 -10.87
N THR A 163 -11.28 -9.55 -11.23
CA THR A 163 -11.10 -11.01 -11.14
C THR A 163 -10.78 -11.69 -12.48
N ALA A 164 -10.84 -10.96 -13.60
CA ALA A 164 -10.85 -11.54 -14.95
C ALA A 164 -9.64 -11.11 -15.82
N THR A 165 -8.51 -10.78 -15.18
CA THR A 165 -7.26 -10.32 -15.81
C THR A 165 -7.50 -9.18 -16.81
N PRO A 166 -7.62 -7.93 -16.31
CA PRO A 166 -7.86 -6.76 -17.16
C PRO A 166 -6.88 -6.68 -18.31
N THR A 167 -7.40 -6.51 -19.52
CA THR A 167 -6.66 -6.56 -20.77
C THR A 167 -7.08 -5.38 -21.65
N ALA A 168 -6.12 -4.76 -22.33
CA ALA A 168 -6.37 -3.62 -23.20
C ALA A 168 -5.76 -3.84 -24.58
N PHE A 169 -6.29 -3.10 -25.56
CA PHE A 169 -5.66 -2.97 -26.86
C PHE A 169 -4.47 -2.00 -26.73
N VAL A 170 -3.35 -2.33 -27.37
CA VAL A 170 -2.10 -1.59 -27.23
C VAL A 170 -1.47 -1.24 -28.57
N LYS A 171 -0.63 -0.20 -28.56
CA LYS A 171 0.28 0.14 -29.65
C LYS A 171 1.71 -0.14 -29.21
N LEU A 172 2.53 -0.60 -30.15
CA LEU A 172 3.97 -0.71 -29.96
C LEU A 172 4.58 0.66 -30.27
N LEU A 173 5.34 1.21 -29.33
CA LEU A 173 6.17 2.39 -29.58
C LEU A 173 7.63 1.95 -29.63
N GLU A 174 8.26 2.15 -30.79
CA GLU A 174 9.69 1.90 -30.97
C GLU A 174 10.48 3.06 -30.35
N GLY A 175 11.00 2.83 -29.14
CA GLY A 175 11.90 3.76 -28.44
C GLY A 175 13.37 3.56 -28.84
N SER A 176 14.25 4.41 -28.31
CA SER A 176 15.70 4.42 -28.56
C SER A 176 16.50 3.22 -28.03
N GLY A 177 15.85 2.11 -27.68
CA GLY A 177 16.52 0.91 -27.20
C GLY A 177 15.61 -0.20 -26.66
N GLU A 178 14.35 0.08 -26.37
CA GLU A 178 13.38 -0.91 -25.90
C GLU A 178 12.00 -0.61 -26.49
N SER A 179 11.32 -1.66 -26.95
CA SER A 179 9.95 -1.57 -27.46
C SER A 179 9.00 -1.66 -26.28
N ILE A 180 8.21 -0.60 -26.06
CA ILE A 180 7.26 -0.53 -24.95
C ILE A 180 5.85 -0.48 -25.52
N PHE A 181 4.96 -1.26 -24.92
CA PHE A 181 3.54 -1.28 -25.27
C PHE A 181 2.77 -0.31 -24.38
N HIS A 182 1.91 0.49 -25.01
CA HIS A 182 1.05 1.46 -24.33
C HIS A 182 -0.40 1.24 -24.74
N VAL A 183 -1.34 1.47 -23.82
CA VAL A 183 -2.77 1.46 -24.15
C VAL A 183 -3.08 2.54 -25.18
N ILE A 184 -3.99 2.24 -26.09
CA ILE A 184 -4.45 3.21 -27.12
C ILE A 184 -5.68 4.00 -26.67
N CYS A 185 -6.38 3.48 -25.67
CA CYS A 185 -7.56 4.06 -25.05
C CYS A 185 -7.77 3.38 -23.69
N ALA A 186 -8.57 3.96 -22.81
CA ALA A 186 -8.80 3.41 -21.48
C ALA A 186 -9.96 2.39 -21.40
N HIS A 187 -10.28 1.72 -22.52
CA HIS A 187 -11.24 0.60 -22.51
C HIS A 187 -10.53 -0.71 -22.11
N PHE A 188 -10.88 -1.24 -20.95
CA PHE A 188 -10.41 -2.53 -20.44
C PHE A 188 -11.46 -3.63 -20.64
N PHE A 189 -10.99 -4.85 -20.86
CA PHE A 189 -11.80 -6.05 -21.09
C PHE A 189 -11.25 -7.20 -20.23
N CYS A 190 -12.01 -8.27 -20.04
CA CYS A 190 -11.41 -9.51 -19.57
C CYS A 190 -10.50 -10.10 -20.66
N PHE A 191 -9.50 -10.86 -20.24
CA PHE A 191 -8.51 -11.45 -21.15
C PHE A 191 -9.16 -12.23 -22.30
N ASP A 192 -10.09 -13.13 -21.98
CA ASP A 192 -10.73 -13.99 -22.97
C ASP A 192 -11.48 -13.20 -24.05
N CYS A 193 -12.22 -12.16 -23.66
CA CYS A 193 -12.97 -11.33 -24.59
C CYS A 193 -12.04 -10.49 -25.48
N ALA A 194 -10.98 -9.89 -24.92
CA ALA A 194 -9.99 -9.13 -25.70
C ALA A 194 -9.29 -10.04 -26.72
N SER A 195 -8.81 -11.20 -26.30
CA SER A 195 -8.14 -12.18 -27.17
C SER A 195 -9.05 -12.69 -28.28
N GLN A 196 -10.31 -13.01 -27.97
CA GLN A 196 -11.27 -13.45 -29.00
C GLN A 196 -11.55 -12.35 -30.04
N GLN A 197 -11.70 -11.10 -29.61
CA GLN A 197 -11.87 -9.98 -30.54
C GLN A 197 -10.64 -9.78 -31.43
N TYR A 198 -9.44 -9.87 -30.85
CA TYR A 198 -8.19 -9.79 -31.60
C TYR A 198 -8.08 -10.90 -32.65
N MET A 199 -8.30 -12.16 -32.26
CA MET A 199 -8.25 -13.31 -33.16
C MET A 199 -9.31 -13.23 -34.28
N LYS A 200 -10.50 -12.72 -33.98
CA LYS A 200 -11.55 -12.49 -34.97
C LYS A 200 -11.10 -11.48 -36.02
N GLN A 201 -10.53 -10.35 -35.61
CA GLN A 201 -10.01 -9.34 -36.54
C GLN A 201 -8.86 -9.88 -37.39
N GLN A 202 -7.96 -10.67 -36.78
CA GLN A 202 -6.87 -11.33 -37.49
C GLN A 202 -7.39 -12.30 -38.57
N SER A 203 -8.40 -13.12 -38.24
CA SER A 203 -9.00 -14.08 -39.19
C SER A 203 -9.68 -13.41 -40.39
N GLN A 204 -10.12 -12.16 -40.23
CA GLN A 204 -10.76 -11.36 -41.28
C GLN A 204 -9.73 -10.66 -42.18
N GLN A 205 -8.43 -10.90 -41.99
CA GLN A 205 -7.34 -10.27 -42.73
C GLN A 205 -7.43 -8.74 -42.72
N VAL A 206 -7.90 -8.15 -41.62
CA VAL A 206 -7.89 -6.70 -41.46
C VAL A 206 -6.44 -6.25 -41.34
N ALA A 207 -6.06 -5.21 -42.08
CA ALA A 207 -4.70 -4.69 -42.08
C ALA A 207 -4.30 -4.08 -40.72
N GLU A 208 -5.28 -3.64 -39.93
CA GLU A 208 -5.09 -2.97 -38.64
C GLU A 208 -6.12 -3.49 -37.64
N TYR A 209 -5.69 -3.74 -36.40
CA TYR A 209 -6.58 -4.12 -35.32
C TYR A 209 -7.19 -2.86 -34.70
N PHE A 210 -8.33 -2.99 -34.01
CA PHE A 210 -8.97 -1.87 -33.35
C PHE A 210 -9.73 -2.26 -32.09
N CYS A 211 -9.82 -1.33 -31.15
CA CYS A 211 -10.67 -1.47 -29.97
C CYS A 211 -12.15 -1.58 -30.38
N PRO A 212 -12.93 -2.57 -29.90
CA PRO A 212 -14.31 -2.77 -30.32
C PRO A 212 -15.26 -1.65 -29.84
N ILE A 213 -14.86 -0.84 -28.87
CA ILE A 213 -15.69 0.25 -28.32
C ILE A 213 -15.47 1.56 -29.08
N CYS A 214 -14.23 2.06 -29.12
CA CYS A 214 -13.93 3.37 -29.75
C CYS A 214 -13.30 3.27 -31.15
N ARG A 215 -12.99 2.07 -31.64
CA ARG A 215 -12.33 1.82 -32.93
C ARG A 215 -10.95 2.46 -33.08
N ALA A 216 -10.31 2.84 -31.98
CA ALA A 216 -8.91 3.26 -32.01
C ALA A 216 -8.03 2.10 -32.51
N GLN A 217 -7.10 2.41 -33.41
CA GLN A 217 -6.20 1.43 -34.03
C GLN A 217 -5.21 0.86 -33.02
N ALA A 218 -4.99 -0.45 -33.08
CA ALA A 218 -4.16 -1.23 -32.18
C ALA A 218 -3.17 -2.09 -32.98
N HIS A 219 -2.06 -2.46 -32.35
CA HIS A 219 -1.15 -3.49 -32.84
C HIS A 219 -1.45 -4.86 -32.23
N GLU A 220 -1.78 -4.89 -30.95
CA GLU A 220 -1.92 -6.13 -30.17
C GLU A 220 -2.93 -5.94 -29.02
N VAL A 221 -3.26 -7.03 -28.34
CA VAL A 221 -3.94 -7.03 -27.05
C VAL A 221 -3.00 -7.52 -25.97
N MET A 222 -2.91 -6.83 -24.85
CA MET A 222 -2.06 -7.25 -23.74
C MET A 222 -2.77 -7.15 -22.39
N PRO A 223 -2.53 -8.11 -21.48
CA PRO A 223 -2.95 -7.97 -20.10
C PRO A 223 -2.28 -6.73 -19.51
N MET A 224 -3.02 -5.99 -18.69
CA MET A 224 -2.47 -4.87 -17.95
C MET A 224 -1.38 -5.40 -17.00
N PRO A 225 -0.18 -4.80 -16.98
CA PRO A 225 0.88 -5.20 -16.07
C PRO A 225 0.39 -5.15 -14.62
N ASP A 226 0.89 -6.04 -13.76
CA ASP A 226 0.53 -5.98 -12.34
C ASP A 226 1.34 -4.88 -11.64
N ILE A 227 0.65 -3.86 -11.10
CA ILE A 227 1.25 -2.78 -10.31
C ILE A 227 1.97 -3.28 -9.05
N ALA A 228 1.59 -4.46 -8.53
CA ALA A 228 2.22 -5.13 -7.40
C ALA A 228 3.55 -5.81 -7.75
N VAL A 229 3.82 -6.01 -9.04
CA VAL A 229 5.00 -6.73 -9.54
C VAL A 229 5.96 -5.79 -10.25
N ASN A 230 5.45 -4.96 -11.18
CA ASN A 230 6.24 -3.97 -11.90
C ASN A 230 5.47 -2.65 -12.07
N PRO A 231 5.44 -1.81 -11.03
CA PRO A 231 4.69 -0.55 -11.05
C PRO A 231 5.18 0.44 -12.12
N ARG A 232 6.46 0.39 -12.49
CA ARG A 232 7.00 1.23 -13.58
C ARG A 232 6.41 0.84 -14.92
N LEU A 233 6.37 -0.47 -15.22
CA LEU A 233 5.77 -0.97 -16.45
C LEU A 233 4.25 -0.69 -16.47
N TRP A 234 3.56 -0.80 -15.34
CA TRP A 234 2.16 -0.40 -15.22
C TRP A 234 1.95 1.09 -15.54
N PHE A 235 2.78 1.97 -14.98
CA PHE A 235 2.70 3.41 -15.24
C PHE A 235 2.97 3.72 -16.72
N GLN A 236 4.04 3.15 -17.28
CA GLN A 236 4.39 3.30 -18.70
C GLN A 236 3.27 2.79 -19.60
N PHE A 237 2.68 1.65 -19.28
CA PHE A 237 1.56 1.07 -20.03
C PHE A 237 0.37 2.04 -20.17
N LEU A 238 0.13 2.89 -19.17
CA LEU A 238 -0.94 3.90 -19.18
C LEU A 238 -0.54 5.26 -19.76
N ASP A 239 0.76 5.58 -19.84
CA ASP A 239 1.28 6.82 -20.43
C ASP A 239 1.19 6.77 -21.97
N MET A 240 -0.02 6.99 -22.50
CA MET A 240 -0.34 6.83 -23.93
C MET A 240 0.56 7.67 -24.86
N ASN A 241 1.16 8.74 -24.35
CA ASN A 241 1.92 9.73 -25.12
C ASN A 241 3.42 9.78 -24.76
N GLN A 242 3.92 8.88 -23.90
CA GLN A 242 5.30 8.89 -23.39
C GLN A 242 5.71 10.25 -22.81
N SER A 243 4.76 10.90 -22.15
CA SER A 243 4.91 12.24 -21.60
C SER A 243 5.54 12.24 -20.19
N GLY A 244 5.70 11.05 -19.58
CA GLY A 244 5.98 10.90 -18.15
C GLY A 244 4.78 11.26 -17.27
N GLN A 245 3.59 11.35 -17.87
CA GLN A 245 2.33 11.70 -17.23
C GLN A 245 1.23 10.75 -17.66
N VAL A 246 0.39 10.33 -16.72
CA VAL A 246 -0.80 9.53 -17.00
C VAL A 246 -2.03 10.42 -16.82
N ASP A 247 -2.92 10.44 -17.81
CA ASP A 247 -4.22 11.11 -17.68
C ASP A 247 -5.02 10.50 -16.53
N GLN A 248 -5.60 11.35 -15.70
CA GLN A 248 -6.32 10.91 -14.50
C GLN A 248 -7.47 9.96 -14.83
N ASN A 249 -8.22 10.19 -15.92
CA ASN A 249 -9.33 9.31 -16.30
C ASN A 249 -8.82 7.92 -16.73
N VAL A 250 -7.67 7.87 -17.41
CA VAL A 250 -7.02 6.61 -17.80
C VAL A 250 -6.58 5.84 -16.56
N ALA A 251 -5.97 6.51 -15.58
CA ALA A 251 -5.59 5.90 -14.31
C ALA A 251 -6.81 5.38 -13.55
N VAL A 252 -7.90 6.15 -13.48
CA VAL A 252 -9.15 5.76 -12.83
C VAL A 252 -9.74 4.51 -13.44
N GLN A 253 -9.88 4.46 -14.77
CA GLN A 253 -10.41 3.28 -15.46
C GLN A 253 -9.52 2.05 -15.26
N ALA A 254 -8.20 2.23 -15.19
CA ALA A 254 -7.28 1.14 -14.87
C ALA A 254 -7.47 0.63 -13.43
N LEU A 255 -7.71 1.53 -12.46
CA LEU A 255 -7.96 1.16 -11.07
C LEU A 255 -9.28 0.44 -10.87
N GLU A 256 -10.35 0.92 -11.51
CA GLU A 256 -11.66 0.27 -11.51
C GLU A 256 -11.57 -1.14 -12.09
N ALA A 257 -10.74 -1.32 -13.13
CA ALA A 257 -10.49 -2.63 -13.70
C ALA A 257 -9.69 -3.55 -12.76
N MET A 258 -8.83 -3.02 -11.88
CA MET A 258 -7.91 -3.81 -11.04
C MET A 258 -8.36 -4.04 -9.59
N LEU A 259 -9.26 -3.22 -9.09
CA LEU A 259 -9.67 -3.22 -7.70
C LEU A 259 -11.19 -3.37 -7.59
N PRO A 260 -11.70 -4.02 -6.53
CA PRO A 260 -13.13 -4.06 -6.26
C PRO A 260 -13.61 -2.71 -5.74
N ILE A 261 -13.79 -1.74 -6.64
CA ILE A 261 -14.19 -0.38 -6.30
C ILE A 261 -15.49 -0.04 -7.00
N ASP A 262 -16.37 0.66 -6.29
CA ASP A 262 -17.53 1.33 -6.87
C ASP A 262 -17.07 2.50 -7.74
N THR A 263 -17.22 2.35 -9.06
CA THR A 263 -16.84 3.34 -10.07
C THR A 263 -17.41 4.73 -9.76
N GLU A 264 -18.69 4.83 -9.38
CA GLU A 264 -19.32 6.12 -9.11
C GLU A 264 -18.71 6.79 -7.88
N ARG A 265 -18.48 6.02 -6.81
CA ARG A 265 -17.86 6.56 -5.58
C ARG A 265 -16.41 6.99 -5.79
N LEU A 266 -15.66 6.28 -6.64
CA LEU A 266 -14.30 6.69 -6.98
C LEU A 266 -14.30 8.02 -7.71
N HIS A 267 -15.17 8.18 -8.70
CA HIS A 267 -15.34 9.44 -9.40
C HIS A 267 -15.77 10.56 -8.44
N ASP A 268 -16.75 10.35 -7.55
CA ASP A 268 -17.17 11.35 -6.58
C ASP A 268 -16.02 11.76 -5.63
N ALA A 269 -15.26 10.78 -5.12
CA ALA A 269 -14.11 10.99 -4.25
C ALA A 269 -12.98 11.80 -4.92
N LEU A 270 -12.87 11.72 -6.25
CA LEU A 270 -11.90 12.51 -7.02
C LEU A 270 -12.34 13.97 -7.21
N HIS A 271 -13.64 14.24 -7.22
CA HIS A 271 -14.18 15.59 -7.31
C HIS A 271 -14.20 16.30 -5.95
N ASP A 272 -14.22 15.54 -4.85
CA ASP A 272 -14.14 16.10 -3.50
C ASP A 272 -12.72 16.61 -3.21
N SER A 273 -12.59 17.94 -3.13
CA SER A 273 -11.33 18.64 -2.83
C SER A 273 -10.73 18.28 -1.47
N GLU A 274 -11.55 17.82 -0.52
CA GLU A 274 -11.09 17.37 0.80
C GLU A 274 -10.70 15.89 0.79
N CYS A 275 -11.42 15.07 0.00
CA CYS A 275 -11.10 13.65 -0.18
C CYS A 275 -9.76 13.46 -0.89
N GLY A 276 -9.45 14.37 -1.82
CA GLY A 276 -8.11 14.68 -2.33
C GLY A 276 -7.12 13.56 -2.17
N VAL A 277 -7.43 12.37 -2.73
CA VAL A 277 -6.38 11.40 -2.99
C VAL A 277 -5.33 12.21 -3.75
N ARG A 278 -4.08 12.18 -3.28
CA ARG A 278 -3.14 13.28 -3.53
C ARG A 278 -2.59 13.31 -4.97
N TRP A 279 -3.05 12.38 -5.81
CA TRP A 279 -2.78 12.34 -7.25
C TRP A 279 -3.35 13.61 -7.93
N ALA A 280 -2.52 14.27 -8.72
CA ALA A 280 -2.76 15.62 -9.22
C ALA A 280 -4.01 15.74 -10.12
N GLN A 281 -4.59 16.95 -10.15
CA GLN A 281 -5.78 17.28 -10.94
C GLN A 281 -5.47 17.13 -12.44
N GLY A 282 -6.12 16.17 -13.10
CA GLY A 282 -6.06 15.94 -14.54
C GLY A 282 -4.91 15.04 -15.01
N GLN A 283 -3.70 15.16 -14.46
CA GLN A 283 -2.55 14.34 -14.86
C GLN A 283 -1.71 13.91 -13.66
N ILE A 284 -1.20 12.68 -13.71
CA ILE A 284 -0.38 12.07 -12.67
C ILE A 284 1.02 11.90 -13.21
N SER A 285 1.97 12.67 -12.67
CA SER A 285 3.38 12.50 -13.04
C SER A 285 3.96 11.22 -12.45
N GLU A 286 5.01 10.70 -13.09
CA GLU A 286 5.75 9.56 -12.55
C GLU A 286 6.21 9.85 -11.11
N LEU A 287 6.74 11.05 -10.84
CA LEU A 287 7.13 11.44 -9.49
C LEU A 287 5.96 11.33 -8.50
N HIS A 288 4.79 11.91 -8.79
CA HIS A 288 3.62 11.84 -7.90
C HIS A 288 3.09 10.42 -7.71
N PHE A 289 3.24 9.55 -8.70
CA PHE A 289 2.90 8.14 -8.59
C PHE A 289 3.74 7.42 -7.52
N TRP A 290 5.04 7.72 -7.44
CA TRP A 290 5.99 7.07 -6.51
C TRP A 290 6.15 7.76 -5.15
N MET A 291 5.69 9.00 -5.00
CA MET A 291 5.84 9.75 -3.74
C MET A 291 5.10 9.07 -2.57
N PRO A 292 5.55 9.28 -1.32
CA PRO A 292 4.81 8.83 -0.14
C PRO A 292 3.41 9.47 -0.09
N GLY A 293 2.38 8.67 0.13
CA GLY A 293 0.97 9.05 -0.02
C GLY A 293 0.51 9.22 -1.48
N GLY A 294 1.36 8.85 -2.45
CA GLY A 294 1.05 8.84 -3.88
C GLY A 294 0.18 7.66 -4.30
N LEU A 295 -0.13 7.60 -5.59
CA LEU A 295 -1.05 6.59 -6.13
C LEU A 295 -0.55 5.15 -5.87
N LEU A 296 0.74 4.87 -6.04
CA LEU A 296 1.26 3.52 -5.82
C LEU A 296 1.03 3.05 -4.38
N GLU A 297 1.35 3.89 -3.38
CA GLU A 297 1.14 3.52 -1.97
C GLU A 297 -0.34 3.28 -1.69
N TRP A 298 -1.21 4.14 -2.21
CA TRP A 298 -2.65 4.00 -2.07
C TRP A 298 -3.13 2.66 -2.65
N VAL A 299 -2.76 2.31 -3.89
CA VAL A 299 -3.18 1.06 -4.53
C VAL A 299 -2.67 -0.15 -3.75
N ARG A 300 -1.37 -0.14 -3.39
CA ARG A 300 -0.77 -1.26 -2.66
C ARG A 300 -1.42 -1.44 -1.29
N ALA A 301 -1.75 -0.36 -0.59
CA ALA A 301 -2.43 -0.44 0.70
C ALA A 301 -3.80 -1.13 0.60
N HIS A 302 -4.58 -0.82 -0.44
CA HIS A 302 -5.86 -1.48 -0.71
C HIS A 302 -5.70 -2.94 -1.15
N GLN A 303 -4.69 -3.26 -1.97
CA GLN A 303 -4.37 -4.65 -2.35
C GLN A 303 -4.00 -5.49 -1.12
N HIS A 304 -3.11 -4.99 -0.26
CA HIS A 304 -2.77 -5.66 1.00
C HIS A 304 -3.99 -5.83 1.90
N ASP A 305 -4.92 -4.87 1.88
CA ASP A 305 -6.15 -4.98 2.66
C ASP A 305 -7.09 -6.06 2.15
N LEU A 306 -7.26 -6.13 0.83
CA LEU A 306 -8.06 -7.13 0.13
C LEU A 306 -7.50 -8.54 0.34
N GLU A 307 -6.19 -8.73 0.20
CA GLU A 307 -5.52 -10.01 0.51
C GLU A 307 -5.76 -10.42 1.97
N ARG A 308 -5.60 -9.47 2.92
CA ARG A 308 -5.88 -9.73 4.33
C ARG A 308 -7.34 -10.06 4.60
N ALA A 309 -8.28 -9.43 3.90
CA ALA A 309 -9.70 -9.71 4.04
C ALA A 309 -10.04 -11.12 3.54
N LYS A 310 -9.45 -11.53 2.39
CA LYS A 310 -9.57 -12.90 1.86
C LYS A 310 -9.05 -13.94 2.86
N ASP A 311 -7.87 -13.71 3.43
CA ASP A 311 -7.27 -14.64 4.41
C ASP A 311 -8.05 -14.70 5.73
N ARG A 312 -8.60 -13.56 6.17
CA ARG A 312 -9.33 -13.43 7.43
C ARG A 312 -10.73 -14.06 7.34
N GLY A 313 -11.34 -14.08 6.16
CA GLY A 313 -12.70 -14.57 5.93
C GLY A 313 -13.78 -13.61 6.43
N LYS A 314 -15.02 -14.09 6.48
CA LYS A 314 -16.20 -13.28 6.83
C LYS A 314 -16.14 -12.78 8.28
N ALA A 315 -16.34 -11.49 8.48
CA ALA A 315 -16.43 -10.91 9.82
C ALA A 315 -17.59 -11.47 10.64
N PRO A 316 -17.36 -11.82 11.93
CA PRO A 316 -18.43 -12.04 12.90
C PRO A 316 -19.33 -10.82 13.00
N ARG A 317 -20.61 -11.01 13.30
CA ARG A 317 -21.49 -9.90 13.64
C ARG A 317 -21.03 -9.29 14.96
N LEU A 318 -21.15 -7.98 15.07
CA LEU A 318 -20.90 -7.27 16.33
C LEU A 318 -21.90 -7.72 17.41
N GLU A 319 -23.12 -8.06 16.99
CA GLU A 319 -24.16 -8.69 17.79
C GLU A 319 -23.86 -10.18 18.03
N GLY A 320 -23.78 -10.58 19.30
CA GLY A 320 -23.74 -11.99 19.72
C GLY A 320 -22.40 -12.44 20.28
N ASP A 321 -21.31 -12.30 19.52
CA ASP A 321 -19.97 -12.72 19.98
C ASP A 321 -18.90 -11.64 19.75
N LEU A 322 -18.91 -10.66 20.65
CA LEU A 322 -17.93 -9.59 20.68
C LEU A 322 -16.50 -10.09 20.91
N GLN A 323 -16.31 -11.24 21.56
CA GLN A 323 -14.96 -11.79 21.78
C GLN A 323 -14.38 -12.31 20.48
N ASP A 324 -15.20 -12.97 19.67
CA ASP A 324 -14.80 -13.43 18.35
C ASP A 324 -14.67 -12.27 17.37
N TRP A 325 -15.52 -11.24 17.45
CA TRP A 325 -15.33 -9.99 16.72
C TRP A 325 -13.99 -9.32 17.05
N LEU A 326 -13.66 -9.14 18.33
CA LEU A 326 -12.35 -8.58 18.75
C LEU A 326 -11.19 -9.43 18.22
N ARG A 327 -11.28 -10.76 18.36
CA ARG A 327 -10.21 -11.67 17.91
C ARG A 327 -10.04 -11.64 16.40
N HIS A 328 -11.14 -11.49 15.66
CA HIS A 328 -11.14 -11.40 14.21
C HIS A 328 -10.40 -10.14 13.73
N TRP A 329 -10.62 -9.00 14.38
CA TRP A 329 -10.03 -7.72 13.99
C TRP A 329 -8.65 -7.43 14.61
N ASP A 330 -8.26 -8.16 15.66
CA ASP A 330 -6.96 -8.04 16.33
C ASP A 330 -5.85 -8.76 15.54
N ARG A 331 -5.45 -8.13 14.43
CA ARG A 331 -4.47 -8.66 13.47
C ARG A 331 -3.18 -9.11 14.13
N GLU A 332 -2.70 -8.33 15.09
CA GLU A 332 -1.43 -8.55 15.78
C GLU A 332 -1.57 -9.46 17.00
N ARG A 333 -2.80 -9.91 17.32
CA ARG A 333 -3.11 -10.77 18.47
C ARG A 333 -2.64 -10.15 19.78
N ARG A 334 -2.71 -8.82 19.91
CA ARG A 334 -2.29 -8.07 21.12
C ARG A 334 -3.27 -8.27 22.28
N GLY A 335 -4.51 -8.67 21.96
CA GLY A 335 -5.67 -8.72 22.84
C GLY A 335 -6.43 -7.40 22.93
N GLU A 336 -6.13 -6.44 22.04
CA GLU A 336 -6.73 -5.11 22.00
C GLU A 336 -6.81 -4.58 20.57
N LEU A 337 -7.84 -3.80 20.27
CA LEU A 337 -7.98 -3.11 19.00
C LEU A 337 -7.58 -1.63 19.12
N ASP A 338 -6.74 -1.16 18.21
CA ASP A 338 -6.54 0.28 18.04
C ASP A 338 -7.70 0.93 17.27
N LYS A 339 -7.69 2.26 17.16
CA LYS A 339 -8.74 3.02 16.48
C LYS A 339 -8.84 2.69 14.98
N GLY A 340 -7.71 2.42 14.32
CA GLY A 340 -7.69 2.06 12.90
C GLY A 340 -8.31 0.68 12.65
N GLN A 341 -8.02 -0.28 13.52
CA GLN A 341 -8.64 -1.61 13.50
C GLN A 341 -10.15 -1.54 13.74
N VAL A 342 -10.61 -0.74 14.70
CA VAL A 342 -12.06 -0.53 14.92
C VAL A 342 -12.71 0.20 13.76
N LEU A 343 -12.08 1.25 13.22
CA LEU A 343 -12.60 1.97 12.05
C LEU A 343 -12.81 1.02 10.88
N ARG A 344 -11.78 0.24 10.52
CA ARG A 344 -11.88 -0.77 9.46
C ARG A 344 -13.00 -1.77 9.72
N ALA A 345 -13.12 -2.24 10.96
CA ALA A 345 -14.15 -3.19 11.35
C ALA A 345 -15.58 -2.65 11.17
N LEU A 346 -15.78 -1.38 11.53
CA LEU A 346 -17.06 -0.70 11.32
C LEU A 346 -17.32 -0.44 9.84
N CYS A 347 -16.31 -0.05 9.04
CA CYS A 347 -16.46 0.10 7.60
C CYS A 347 -16.98 -1.18 6.93
N GLU A 348 -16.41 -2.34 7.27
CA GLU A 348 -16.87 -3.63 6.73
C GLU A 348 -18.29 -3.96 7.21
N ALA A 349 -18.59 -3.75 8.50
CA ALA A 349 -19.90 -4.05 9.07
C ALA A 349 -21.04 -3.19 8.50
N THR A 350 -20.75 -1.92 8.20
CA THR A 350 -21.71 -0.92 7.69
C THR A 350 -21.72 -0.80 6.17
N ARG A 351 -20.85 -1.55 5.48
CA ARG A 351 -20.60 -1.40 4.04
C ARG A 351 -20.32 0.06 3.66
N ILE A 352 -19.35 0.66 4.37
CA ILE A 352 -18.82 2.00 4.09
C ILE A 352 -17.46 1.86 3.43
N SER A 353 -17.32 2.46 2.25
CA SER A 353 -16.06 2.50 1.50
C SER A 353 -15.13 3.58 2.06
N SER A 354 -13.82 3.37 1.98
CA SER A 354 -12.80 4.40 2.25
C SER A 354 -12.95 5.65 1.37
N LEU A 355 -13.67 5.55 0.25
CA LEU A 355 -14.00 6.66 -0.65
C LEU A 355 -15.13 7.55 -0.13
N GLU A 356 -15.93 7.09 0.85
CA GLU A 356 -17.03 7.86 1.43
C GLU A 356 -16.56 8.72 2.62
N THR A 357 -15.72 9.71 2.34
CA THR A 357 -15.01 10.54 3.34
C THR A 357 -15.91 11.11 4.43
N ALA A 358 -17.06 11.66 4.08
CA ALA A 358 -18.00 12.23 5.05
C ALA A 358 -18.53 11.17 6.04
N ARG A 359 -18.80 9.94 5.57
CA ARG A 359 -19.26 8.83 6.42
C ARG A 359 -18.11 8.27 7.26
N ILE A 360 -16.92 8.14 6.67
CA ILE A 360 -15.68 7.77 7.38
C ILE A 360 -15.40 8.77 8.51
N GLN A 361 -15.56 10.06 8.25
CA GLN A 361 -15.32 11.11 9.25
C GLN A 361 -16.31 11.00 10.41
N LYS A 362 -17.60 10.76 10.14
CA LYS A 362 -18.60 10.47 11.18
C LYS A 362 -18.22 9.25 12.04
N LEU A 363 -17.76 8.16 11.42
CA LEU A 363 -17.25 6.99 12.15
C LEU A 363 -16.04 7.35 13.03
N LYS A 364 -15.06 8.10 12.49
CA LYS A 364 -13.89 8.54 13.25
C LYS A 364 -14.30 9.36 14.47
N ASP A 365 -15.24 10.28 14.32
CA ASP A 365 -15.67 11.13 15.44
C ASP A 365 -16.44 10.33 16.50
N GLY A 366 -17.34 9.44 16.10
CA GLY A 366 -18.01 8.51 17.03
C GLY A 366 -17.03 7.58 17.76
N ILE A 367 -16.00 7.06 17.07
CA ILE A 367 -14.94 6.25 17.70
C ILE A 367 -14.15 7.08 18.73
N LYS A 368 -13.81 8.34 18.43
CA LYS A 368 -13.10 9.23 19.38
C LYS A 368 -13.94 9.49 20.63
N GLU A 369 -15.24 9.70 20.47
CA GLU A 369 -16.16 9.88 21.60
C GLU A 369 -16.18 8.65 22.50
N ILE A 370 -16.35 7.45 21.92
CA ILE A 370 -16.32 6.18 22.67
C ILE A 370 -14.97 6.02 23.39
N TRP A 371 -13.85 6.30 22.71
CA TRP A 371 -12.53 6.23 23.35
C TRP A 371 -12.41 7.15 24.57
N SER A 372 -13.01 8.34 24.49
CA SER A 372 -12.98 9.34 25.56
C SER A 372 -13.90 8.95 26.72
N GLU A 373 -15.09 8.44 26.43
CA GLU A 373 -16.09 7.96 27.41
C GLU A 373 -15.53 6.83 28.28
N TYR A 374 -14.80 5.88 27.67
CA TYR A 374 -14.28 4.69 28.35
C TYR A 374 -12.83 4.82 28.82
N ALA A 375 -12.24 6.03 28.72
CA ALA A 375 -10.85 6.32 29.10
C ALA A 375 -9.83 5.32 28.50
N VAL A 376 -10.06 4.92 27.25
CA VAL A 376 -9.23 3.94 26.56
C VAL A 376 -7.99 4.65 26.02
N SER A 377 -6.88 4.59 26.75
CA SER A 377 -5.67 5.33 26.34
C SER A 377 -4.89 4.68 25.19
N ALA A 378 -4.90 3.34 25.09
CA ALA A 378 -4.08 2.60 24.12
C ALA A 378 -4.90 1.74 23.14
N GLY A 379 -5.95 1.06 23.60
CA GLY A 379 -6.74 0.18 22.73
C GLY A 379 -7.93 -0.49 23.42
N LEU A 380 -8.92 -0.87 22.62
CA LEU A 380 -10.13 -1.54 23.08
C LEU A 380 -9.83 -2.99 23.41
N THR A 381 -9.66 -3.27 24.70
CA THR A 381 -9.42 -4.63 25.21
C THR A 381 -10.72 -5.42 25.45
N ARG A 382 -10.58 -6.73 25.62
CA ARG A 382 -11.67 -7.63 26.06
C ARG A 382 -12.35 -7.19 27.36
N GLN A 383 -11.66 -6.50 28.26
CA GLN A 383 -12.22 -6.07 29.55
C GLN A 383 -13.24 -4.95 29.37
N HIS A 384 -12.97 -3.99 28.50
CA HIS A 384 -13.93 -2.92 28.14
C HIS A 384 -15.21 -3.51 27.54
N CYS A 385 -15.05 -4.60 26.79
CA CYS A 385 -16.13 -5.30 26.12
C CYS A 385 -17.01 -6.15 27.06
N ARG A 386 -16.51 -6.59 28.22
CA ARG A 386 -17.31 -7.34 29.21
C ARG A 386 -18.43 -6.52 29.83
N ASN A 387 -18.29 -5.20 29.85
CA ASN A 387 -19.31 -4.32 30.42
C ASN A 387 -20.51 -4.11 29.48
N GLY A 388 -20.48 -4.67 28.25
CA GLY A 388 -21.56 -4.61 27.24
C GLY A 388 -21.81 -3.23 26.64
N SER A 389 -21.46 -2.16 27.36
CA SER A 389 -21.74 -0.78 27.00
C SER A 389 -20.96 -0.32 25.76
N VAL A 390 -19.68 -0.70 25.61
CA VAL A 390 -18.90 -0.32 24.42
C VAL A 390 -19.44 -0.97 23.15
N ALA A 391 -19.83 -2.24 23.23
CA ALA A 391 -20.39 -2.98 22.10
C ALA A 391 -21.70 -2.33 21.62
N ALA A 392 -22.59 -2.02 22.56
CA ALA A 392 -23.84 -1.34 22.27
C ALA A 392 -23.61 0.05 21.67
N ARG A 393 -22.58 0.79 22.11
CA ARG A 393 -22.22 2.09 21.55
C ARG A 393 -21.65 1.98 20.13
N LEU A 394 -20.78 1.01 19.88
CA LEU A 394 -20.25 0.73 18.53
C LEU A 394 -21.35 0.29 17.57
N GLN A 395 -22.27 -0.55 18.03
CA GLN A 395 -23.45 -0.98 17.26
C GLN A 395 -24.34 0.22 16.92
N LYS A 396 -24.67 1.06 17.91
CA LYS A 396 -25.45 2.26 17.68
C LYS A 396 -24.78 3.20 16.68
N LEU A 397 -23.47 3.36 16.77
CA LEU A 397 -22.71 4.15 15.79
C LEU A 397 -22.79 3.54 14.39
N ALA A 398 -22.71 2.21 14.26
CA ALA A 398 -22.88 1.52 12.99
C ALA A 398 -24.28 1.77 12.39
N GLU A 399 -25.33 1.71 13.21
CA GLU A 399 -26.71 1.98 12.82
C GLU A 399 -26.96 3.45 12.43
N GLU A 400 -26.30 4.40 13.08
CA GLU A 400 -26.44 5.84 12.79
C GLU A 400 -25.78 6.27 11.47
N VAL A 401 -24.75 5.55 11.02
CA VAL A 401 -24.01 5.88 9.79
C VAL A 401 -24.44 5.01 8.60
N SER A 402 -25.05 3.84 8.85
CA SER A 402 -25.68 3.00 7.82
C SER A 402 -26.86 3.70 7.18
#